data_AF-A0A381UMD3-F1
#
_entry.id   AF-A0A381UMD3-F1
#
_cell.length_a   1.000
_cell.length_b   1.000
_cell.length_c   1.000
_cell.angle_alpha   90.00
_cell.angle_beta   90.00
_cell.angle_gamma   90.00
#
_symmetry.space_group_name_H-M   'P 1'
#
loop_
_entity.id
_entity.type
_entity.pdbx_description
1 polymer ?
#
loop_
_entity_poly.entity_id
_entity_poly.type
_entity_poly.pdbx_seq_one_letter_code
_entity_poly.pdbx_strand_id
1 'polypeptide(L)'
;MGFKNRYQAMKNRQANDWWTITFGDPISWIVLGVIGDLKWVTPIGITWLSFLCKIYPAGLMLYSDRTLIIVAALLLQIGQVLDSMDGNLARYR
;
A
#
# COMPACT_ATOMS: atom_id res chain seq x y z
N MET A 1 -17.47 12.20 -0.30
CA MET A 1 -17.16 13.00 0.93
C MET A 1 -16.03 13.99 0.65
N GLY A 2 -15.83 15.04 1.46
CA GLY A 2 -14.61 15.87 1.37
C GLY A 2 -13.35 15.09 1.79
N PHE A 3 -12.17 15.46 1.27
CA PHE A 3 -10.90 14.75 1.53
C PHE A 3 -10.62 14.53 3.02
N LYS A 4 -10.82 15.56 3.85
CA LYS A 4 -10.62 15.47 5.32
C LYS A 4 -11.50 14.40 5.97
N ASN A 5 -12.75 14.26 5.54
CA ASN A 5 -13.68 13.28 6.12
C ASN A 5 -13.29 11.85 5.72
N ARG A 6 -12.83 11.66 4.46
CA ARG A 6 -12.32 10.36 4.00
C ARG A 6 -11.05 9.94 4.74
N TYR A 7 -10.10 10.88 4.84
CA TYR A 7 -8.85 10.66 5.54
C TYR A 7 -9.08 10.23 6.99
N GLN A 8 -10.01 10.89 7.70
CA GLN A 8 -10.38 10.50 9.07
C GLN A 8 -11.05 9.13 9.13
N ALA A 9 -11.94 8.81 8.18
CA ALA A 9 -12.61 7.51 8.13
C ALA A 9 -11.67 6.34 7.83
N MET A 10 -10.60 6.58 7.06
CA MET A 10 -9.57 5.58 6.74
C MET A 10 -8.51 5.42 7.81
N LYS A 11 -8.40 6.40 8.72
CA LYS A 11 -7.37 6.44 9.75
C LYS A 11 -7.66 5.42 10.84
N ASN A 12 -7.21 4.20 10.60
CA ASN A 12 -7.31 3.10 11.54
C ASN A 12 -5.92 2.58 11.88
N ARG A 13 -5.54 2.63 13.16
CA ARG A 13 -4.26 2.11 13.65
C ARG A 13 -4.47 0.74 14.27
N GLN A 14 -4.25 -0.31 13.48
CA GLN A 14 -4.20 -1.67 13.98
C GLN A 14 -2.81 -2.30 13.87
N ALA A 15 -1.90 -1.71 13.09
CA ALA A 15 -0.54 -2.19 13.03
C ALA A 15 0.14 -2.02 14.39
N ASN A 16 0.82 -3.07 14.85
CA ASN A 16 1.65 -3.05 16.06
C ASN A 16 3.13 -2.81 15.72
N ASP A 17 3.51 -2.95 14.45
CA ASP A 17 4.88 -2.76 13.98
C ASP A 17 5.22 -1.27 13.80
N TRP A 18 6.36 -0.87 14.36
CA TRP A 18 6.82 0.52 14.32
C TRP A 18 6.93 1.09 12.90
N TRP A 19 7.42 0.29 11.94
CA TRP A 19 7.58 0.73 10.54
C TRP A 19 6.24 1.03 9.87
N THR A 20 5.26 0.15 10.08
CA THR A 20 3.91 0.31 9.52
C THR A 20 3.21 1.51 10.14
N ILE A 21 3.30 1.70 11.46
CA ILE A 21 2.70 2.85 12.15
C ILE A 21 3.30 4.18 11.69
N THR A 22 4.61 4.21 11.43
CA THR A 22 5.36 5.43 11.12
C THR A 22 5.29 5.80 9.64
N PHE A 23 5.34 4.81 8.74
CA PHE A 23 5.45 5.05 7.30
C PHE A 23 4.32 4.39 6.50
N GLY A 24 4.03 3.11 6.73
CA GLY A 24 3.03 2.37 5.95
C GLY A 24 1.63 2.99 6.01
N ASP A 25 1.10 3.09 7.22
CA ASP A 25 -0.25 3.58 7.51
C ASP A 25 -0.44 5.05 7.11
N PRO A 26 0.45 6.00 7.48
CA PRO A 26 0.28 7.40 7.07
C PRO A 26 0.25 7.61 5.56
N ILE A 27 1.12 6.91 4.82
CA ILE A 27 1.17 7.01 3.36
C ILE A 27 -0.09 6.37 2.76
N SER A 28 -0.49 5.19 3.25
CA SER A 28 -1.72 4.50 2.85
C SER A 28 -2.95 5.40 2.97
N TRP A 29 -3.13 6.08 4.11
CA TRP A 29 -4.27 6.97 4.32
C TRP A 29 -4.25 8.21 3.42
N ILE A 30 -3.07 8.78 3.14
CA ILE A 30 -2.96 9.93 2.22
C ILE A 30 -3.38 9.50 0.82
N VAL A 31 -2.83 8.38 0.33
CA VAL A 31 -3.12 7.87 -1.01
C VAL A 31 -4.61 7.52 -1.11
N LEU A 32 -5.16 6.76 -0.18
CA LEU A 32 -6.59 6.41 -0.16
C LEU A 32 -7.50 7.64 0.06
N GLY A 33 -7.07 8.66 0.79
CA GLY A 33 -7.81 9.91 0.92
C GLY A 33 -8.07 10.56 -0.44
N VAL A 34 -7.12 10.43 -1.37
CA VAL A 34 -7.24 10.90 -2.76
C VAL A 34 -8.08 9.93 -3.60
N ILE A 35 -7.76 8.63 -3.59
CA ILE A 35 -8.31 7.66 -4.56
C ILE A 35 -9.49 6.81 -4.07
N GLY A 36 -9.81 6.79 -2.77
CA GLY A 36 -10.74 5.81 -2.18
C GLY A 36 -12.21 5.98 -2.57
N ASP A 37 -12.61 7.19 -3.01
CA ASP A 37 -13.94 7.44 -3.56
C ASP A 37 -14.06 6.98 -5.04
N LEU A 38 -12.96 6.57 -5.72
CA LEU A 38 -13.05 5.99 -7.06
C LEU A 38 -13.64 4.58 -6.98
N LYS A 39 -14.80 4.37 -7.59
CA LYS A 39 -15.50 3.06 -7.66
C LYS A 39 -14.63 1.96 -8.29
N TRP A 40 -13.70 2.34 -9.17
CA TRP A 40 -12.78 1.42 -9.85
C TRP A 40 -11.71 0.83 -8.92
N VAL A 41 -11.38 1.52 -7.83
CA VAL A 41 -10.42 1.01 -6.84
C VAL A 41 -11.19 0.10 -5.89
N THR A 42 -10.95 -1.20 -6.02
CA THR A 42 -11.54 -2.23 -5.16
C THR A 42 -10.47 -2.80 -4.22
N PRO A 43 -10.83 -3.26 -3.01
CA PRO A 43 -9.86 -3.88 -2.09
C PRO A 43 -9.12 -5.04 -2.76
N ILE A 44 -9.84 -5.93 -3.45
CA ILE A 44 -9.26 -7.07 -4.16
C ILE A 44 -8.27 -6.66 -5.26
N GLY A 45 -8.54 -5.54 -5.95
CA GLY A 45 -7.62 -5.01 -6.97
C GLY A 45 -6.32 -4.50 -6.36
N ILE A 46 -6.39 -3.85 -5.19
CA ILE A 46 -5.20 -3.42 -4.45
C ILE A 46 -4.42 -4.64 -3.94
N THR A 47 -5.09 -5.69 -3.44
CA THR A 47 -4.43 -6.92 -2.99
C THR A 47 -3.69 -7.61 -4.13
N TRP A 48 -4.29 -7.70 -5.33
CA TRP A 48 -3.59 -8.24 -6.51
C TRP A 48 -2.37 -7.40 -6.88
N LEU A 49 -2.48 -6.08 -6.80
CA LEU A 49 -1.37 -5.17 -7.07
C LEU A 49 -0.25 -5.34 -6.03
N SER A 50 -0.58 -5.43 -4.73
CA SER A 50 0.41 -5.63 -3.66
C SER A 50 1.13 -6.97 -3.83
N PHE A 51 0.41 -8.01 -4.25
CA PHE A 51 0.96 -9.33 -4.54
C PHE A 51 1.96 -9.30 -5.71
N LEU A 52 1.60 -8.64 -6.82
CA LEU A 52 2.51 -8.48 -7.96
C LEU A 52 3.75 -7.66 -7.58
N CYS A 53 3.59 -6.63 -6.75
CA CYS A 53 4.70 -5.85 -6.18
C CYS A 53 5.59 -6.66 -5.22
N LYS A 54 5.21 -7.88 -4.81
CA LYS A 54 6.05 -8.80 -4.03
C LYS A 54 6.71 -9.87 -4.90
N ILE A 55 6.02 -10.37 -5.92
CA ILE A 55 6.57 -11.38 -6.86
C ILE A 55 7.64 -10.80 -7.78
N TYR A 56 7.36 -9.66 -8.41
CA TYR A 56 8.26 -9.12 -9.43
C TYR A 56 9.64 -8.77 -8.85
N PRO A 57 9.75 -8.13 -7.66
CA PRO A 57 11.02 -7.93 -6.97
C PRO A 57 11.76 -9.22 -6.63
N ALA A 58 11.04 -10.26 -6.20
CA ALA A 58 11.67 -11.55 -5.90
C ALA A 58 12.38 -12.12 -7.12
N GLY A 59 11.78 -11.98 -8.32
CA GLY A 59 12.42 -12.33 -9.58
C GLY A 59 13.63 -11.44 -9.92
N LEU A 60 13.51 -10.12 -9.72
CA LEU A 60 14.60 -9.17 -9.97
C LEU A 60 15.84 -9.43 -9.09
N MET A 61 15.64 -9.84 -7.85
CA MET A 61 16.72 -10.13 -6.90
C MET A 61 17.60 -11.32 -7.32
N LEU A 62 17.10 -12.22 -8.19
CA LEU A 62 17.87 -13.38 -8.67
C LEU A 62 19.02 -13.00 -9.62
N TYR A 63 18.93 -11.84 -10.28
CA TYR A 63 19.90 -11.42 -11.29
C TYR A 63 21.18 -10.80 -10.70
N SER A 64 21.27 -10.65 -9.37
CA SER A 64 22.44 -10.15 -8.61
C SER A 64 23.05 -8.82 -9.13
N ASP A 65 22.26 -8.02 -9.86
CA ASP A 65 22.65 -6.69 -10.32
C ASP A 65 22.24 -5.64 -9.29
N ARG A 66 23.15 -4.70 -8.98
CA ARG A 66 22.91 -3.66 -7.97
C ARG A 66 21.68 -2.82 -8.30
N THR A 67 21.48 -2.46 -9.56
CA THR A 67 20.36 -1.62 -10.00
C THR A 67 19.05 -2.39 -9.84
N LEU A 68 19.03 -3.65 -10.26
CA LEU A 68 17.84 -4.51 -10.13
C LEU A 68 17.47 -4.75 -8.66
N ILE A 69 18.45 -4.90 -7.77
CA ILE A 69 18.22 -5.04 -6.32
C ILE A 69 17.63 -3.76 -5.72
N ILE A 70 18.11 -2.58 -6.11
CA ILE A 70 17.56 -1.30 -5.64
C ILE A 70 16.11 -1.14 -6.10
N VAL A 71 15.84 -1.42 -7.38
CA VAL A 71 14.48 -1.39 -7.94
C VAL A 71 13.58 -2.38 -7.21
N ALA A 72 14.05 -3.60 -6.96
CA ALA A 72 13.32 -4.61 -6.19
C ALA A 72 12.97 -4.13 -4.78
N ALA A 73 13.92 -3.53 -4.06
CA ALA A 73 13.68 -2.99 -2.71
C ALA A 73 12.62 -1.86 -2.70
N LEU A 74 12.67 -0.96 -3.69
CA LEU A 74 11.68 0.11 -3.84
C LEU A 74 10.29 -0.45 -4.12
N LEU A 75 10.17 -1.43 -5.01
CA LEU A 75 8.89 -2.09 -5.29
C LEU A 75 8.33 -2.83 -4.07
N LEU A 76 9.18 -3.49 -3.28
CA LEU A 76 8.73 -4.13 -2.03
C LEU A 76 8.19 -3.11 -1.03
N GLN A 77 8.84 -1.95 -0.91
CA GLN A 77 8.36 -0.87 -0.04
C GLN A 77 7.02 -0.31 -0.52
N ILE A 78 6.82 -0.17 -1.83
CA ILE A 78 5.52 0.22 -2.41
C ILE A 78 4.47 -0.88 -2.13
N GLY A 79 4.83 -2.14 -2.35
CA GLY A 79 3.97 -3.29 -2.08
C GLY A 79 3.49 -3.33 -0.63
N GLN A 80 4.35 -3.01 0.34
CA GLN A 80 4.00 -2.95 1.76
C GLN A 80 2.95 -1.87 2.05
N VAL A 81 3.06 -0.70 1.42
CA VAL A 81 2.06 0.37 1.58
C VAL A 81 0.72 -0.05 0.97
N LEU A 82 0.74 -0.65 -0.23
CA LEU A 82 -0.47 -1.16 -0.88
C LEU A 82 -1.18 -2.23 -0.03
N ASP A 83 -0.42 -3.10 0.64
CA ASP A 83 -0.94 -4.11 1.57
C ASP A 83 -1.62 -3.51 2.79
N SER A 84 -1.23 -2.30 3.19
CA SER A 84 -1.92 -1.57 4.26
C SER A 84 -3.13 -0.79 3.73
N MET A 85 -3.23 -0.60 2.40
CA MET A 85 -4.33 0.14 1.78
C MET A 85 -5.57 -0.71 1.57
N ASP A 86 -5.44 -1.98 1.22
CA ASP A 86 -6.61 -2.84 0.96
C ASP A 86 -7.50 -2.99 2.21
N GLY A 87 -6.91 -3.23 3.38
CA GLY A 87 -7.60 -3.37 4.66
C GLY A 87 -8.25 -2.07 5.15
N ASN A 88 -7.64 -0.93 4.87
CA ASN A 88 -8.23 0.38 5.18
C ASN A 88 -9.39 0.71 4.23
N LEU A 89 -9.25 0.39 2.94
CA LEU A 89 -10.31 0.62 1.95
C LEU A 89 -11.51 -0.30 2.18
N ALA A 90 -11.28 -1.57 2.55
CA ALA A 90 -12.32 -2.55 2.82
C ALA A 90 -13.20 -2.22 4.04
N ARG A 91 -12.72 -1.37 4.96
CA ARG A 91 -13.47 -0.90 6.13
C ARG A 91 -14.17 0.42 5.91
N TYR A 92 -13.62 1.23 4.99
CA TYR A 92 -14.23 2.50 4.60
C TYR A 92 -15.52 2.29 3.79
N ARG A 93 -15.60 1.20 3.02
CA ARG A 93 -16.80 0.80 2.25
C ARG A 93 -17.59 -0.27 2.99
#